data_AF-A0Q3R6-F1
#
_entry.id   AF-A0Q3R6-F1
#
_cell.length_a   1.000
_cell.length_b   1.000
_cell.length_c   1.000
_cell.angle_alpha   90.00
_cell.angle_beta   90.00
_cell.angle_gamma   90.00
#
_symmetry.space_group_name_H-M   'P 1'
#
loop_
_entity.id
_entity.type
_entity.pdbx_description
1 polymer ?
#
loop_
_entity_poly.entity_id
_entity_poly.type
_entity_poly.pdbx_seq_one_letter_code
_entity_poly.pdbx_strand_id
1 'polypeptide(L)'
;MKKVISVLITLCITAVALVGCGNKENHKNKDLDIVKRKIEQNASNSGNSASTGGGVSTSIVTSNNSNSEAVKKLNDFENTIKQNNELLKSAYKDKIEAEKSSMELRLNEKLQLDLQKLKLGMDKSLKKDATLEDKNKKQIELKDKYKEELDKQRKLYEDKKNNLKKIFDDYDNKIKDAEGKRDSVIQAMNSEEKTSKENADVNSQNKEKEASVAEFKKYKDSINEVVKWRNGELKKIK
;
A
#
# COMPACT_ATOMS: atom_id res chain seq x y z
N MET A 1 -56.15 -33.88 -16.98
CA MET A 1 -55.06 -33.33 -16.14
C MET A 1 -54.05 -32.58 -17.00
N LYS A 2 -54.47 -31.42 -17.49
CA LYS A 2 -53.71 -30.47 -18.30
C LYS A 2 -53.85 -29.13 -17.57
N LYS A 3 -52.78 -28.32 -17.51
CA LYS A 3 -52.70 -26.92 -16.97
C LYS A 3 -52.09 -26.68 -15.58
N VAL A 4 -50.97 -27.31 -15.20
CA VAL A 4 -50.17 -26.82 -14.03
C VAL A 4 -48.66 -26.65 -14.30
N ILE A 5 -48.14 -26.99 -15.49
CA ILE A 5 -46.67 -27.00 -15.75
C ILE A 5 -46.20 -25.82 -16.63
N SER A 6 -47.00 -24.76 -16.80
CA SER A 6 -46.63 -23.64 -17.68
C SER A 6 -46.21 -22.34 -16.97
N VAL A 7 -46.15 -22.30 -15.63
CA VAL A 7 -45.81 -21.06 -14.89
C VAL A 7 -44.37 -21.07 -14.34
N LEU A 8 -43.68 -22.22 -14.31
CA LEU A 8 -42.32 -22.28 -13.76
C LEU A 8 -41.19 -22.01 -14.77
N ILE A 9 -41.47 -21.94 -16.07
CA ILE A 9 -40.43 -21.78 -17.11
C ILE A 9 -40.27 -20.31 -17.57
N THR A 10 -41.21 -19.42 -17.23
CA THR A 10 -41.15 -18.00 -17.64
C THR A 10 -40.43 -17.10 -16.63
N LEU A 11 -39.99 -17.62 -15.47
CA LEU A 11 -39.29 -16.81 -14.46
C LEU A 11 -37.75 -16.82 -14.56
N CYS A 12 -37.16 -17.55 -15.52
CA CYS A 12 -35.70 -17.68 -15.63
C CYS A 12 -35.07 -16.89 -16.80
N ILE A 13 -35.83 -16.08 -17.55
CA ILE A 13 -35.29 -15.36 -18.72
C ILE A 13 -35.26 -13.82 -18.53
N THR A 14 -35.85 -13.26 -17.47
CA THR A 14 -35.84 -11.80 -17.21
C THR A 14 -34.73 -11.30 -16.29
N ALA A 15 -33.68 -12.09 -16.03
CA ALA A 15 -32.48 -11.64 -15.29
C ALA A 15 -31.23 -11.48 -16.19
N VAL A 16 -31.40 -11.27 -17.51
CA VAL A 16 -30.30 -11.03 -18.46
C VAL A 16 -30.26 -9.59 -19.00
N ALA A 17 -31.13 -8.69 -18.56
CA ALA A 17 -31.07 -7.28 -18.95
C ALA A 17 -31.07 -6.38 -17.71
N LEU A 18 -29.87 -6.11 -17.18
CA LEU A 18 -29.44 -4.84 -16.52
C LEU A 18 -28.10 -5.01 -15.79
N VAL A 19 -27.04 -5.44 -16.49
CA VAL A 19 -25.65 -5.02 -16.16
C VAL A 19 -24.91 -4.79 -17.48
N GLY A 20 -25.45 -3.87 -18.27
CA GLY A 20 -24.79 -3.31 -19.44
C GLY A 20 -24.86 -1.79 -19.33
N CYS A 21 -23.94 -1.21 -18.56
CA CYS A 21 -23.35 0.13 -18.73
C CYS A 21 -22.47 0.43 -17.50
N GLY A 22 -21.15 0.33 -17.70
CA GLY A 22 -20.18 0.62 -16.65
C GLY A 22 -18.81 0.05 -16.97
N ASN A 23 -18.11 0.66 -17.92
CA ASN A 23 -16.67 0.63 -18.14
C ASN A 23 -15.88 -0.48 -17.41
N LYS A 24 -15.70 -1.64 -18.04
CA LYS A 24 -14.60 -2.55 -17.69
C LYS A 24 -13.31 -2.09 -18.35
N GLU A 25 -12.84 -0.92 -17.95
CA GLU A 25 -11.42 -0.60 -18.05
C GLU A 25 -10.70 -1.16 -16.82
N ASN A 26 -9.94 -2.23 -17.01
CA ASN A 26 -8.76 -2.61 -16.24
C ASN A 26 -8.68 -2.11 -14.78
N HIS A 27 -9.30 -2.81 -13.83
CA HIS A 27 -9.16 -2.52 -12.39
C HIS A 27 -7.99 -3.26 -11.71
N LYS A 28 -7.18 -4.04 -12.44
CA LYS A 28 -6.15 -4.90 -11.81
C LYS A 28 -4.82 -4.21 -11.46
N ASN A 29 -4.70 -2.90 -11.65
CA ASN A 29 -3.53 -2.12 -11.18
C ASN A 29 -3.86 -0.67 -10.81
N LYS A 30 -5.14 -0.27 -10.87
CA LYS A 30 -5.54 1.13 -10.71
C LYS A 30 -5.20 1.66 -9.32
N ASP A 31 -5.33 0.90 -8.25
CA ASP A 31 -5.07 1.44 -6.90
C ASP A 31 -3.59 1.72 -6.64
N LEU A 32 -2.68 0.84 -7.09
CA LEU A 32 -1.25 1.07 -6.94
C LEU A 32 -0.77 2.19 -7.87
N ASP A 33 -1.33 2.28 -9.08
CA ASP A 33 -1.06 3.37 -10.02
C ASP A 33 -1.69 4.71 -9.57
N ILE A 34 -2.83 4.69 -8.88
CA ILE A 34 -3.47 5.86 -8.26
C ILE A 34 -2.65 6.31 -7.05
N VAL A 35 -2.20 5.38 -6.20
CA VAL A 35 -1.33 5.70 -5.07
C VAL A 35 0.01 6.22 -5.56
N LYS A 36 0.59 5.61 -6.60
CA LYS A 36 1.79 6.13 -7.25
C LYS A 36 1.58 7.56 -7.78
N ARG A 37 0.45 7.82 -8.45
CA ARG A 37 0.07 9.18 -8.89
C ARG A 37 -0.15 10.15 -7.73
N LYS A 38 -0.78 9.73 -6.62
CA LYS A 38 -0.92 10.56 -5.41
C LYS A 38 0.43 10.88 -4.77
N ILE A 39 1.35 9.92 -4.73
CA ILE A 39 2.72 10.12 -4.25
C ILE A 39 3.47 11.10 -5.16
N GLU A 40 3.34 10.95 -6.49
CA GLU A 40 3.93 11.86 -7.47
C GLU A 40 3.34 13.29 -7.36
N GLN A 41 2.04 13.41 -7.10
CA GLN A 41 1.37 14.69 -6.84
C GLN A 41 1.85 15.33 -5.53
N ASN A 42 1.99 14.55 -4.45
CA ASN A 42 2.53 15.03 -3.18
C ASN A 42 3.99 15.51 -3.33
N ALA A 43 4.80 14.80 -4.12
CA ALA A 43 6.16 15.21 -4.46
C ALA A 43 6.19 16.51 -5.29
N SER A 44 5.17 16.74 -6.13
CA SER A 44 5.05 17.93 -6.98
C SER A 44 4.50 19.16 -6.23
N ASN A 45 3.62 18.97 -5.24
CA ASN A 45 3.05 20.05 -4.43
C ASN A 45 4.00 20.58 -3.35
N SER A 46 5.05 19.84 -3.01
CA SER A 46 6.12 20.28 -2.11
C SER A 46 6.93 21.47 -2.65
N GLY A 47 6.73 21.88 -3.92
CA GLY A 47 7.44 23.00 -4.56
C GLY A 47 6.73 24.35 -4.57
N ASN A 48 5.43 24.42 -4.25
CA ASN A 48 4.65 25.67 -4.35
C ASN A 48 3.87 25.95 -3.06
N SER A 49 4.54 26.52 -2.06
CA SER A 49 3.83 27.32 -1.05
C SER A 49 3.69 28.75 -1.57
N ALA A 50 2.70 28.97 -2.42
CA ALA A 50 2.24 30.31 -2.74
C ALA A 50 1.60 30.91 -1.48
N SER A 51 2.19 32.02 -1.03
CA SER A 51 1.63 32.95 -0.06
C SER A 51 0.21 33.35 -0.45
N THR A 52 -0.76 33.06 0.41
CA THR A 52 -2.05 33.74 0.42
C THR A 52 -2.22 34.40 1.78
N GLY A 53 -2.06 35.72 1.79
CA GLY A 53 -2.23 36.57 2.95
C GLY A 53 -3.69 36.75 3.37
N GLY A 54 -3.85 37.06 4.65
CA GLY A 54 -5.08 37.53 5.30
C GLY A 54 -4.72 37.83 6.76
N GLY A 55 -4.46 39.10 7.08
CA GLY A 55 -3.77 39.53 8.29
C GLY A 55 -4.61 39.63 9.56
N VAL A 56 -3.92 39.91 10.67
CA VAL A 56 -4.14 41.03 11.62
C VAL A 56 -2.82 41.23 12.40
N SER A 57 -2.36 42.48 12.46
CA SER A 57 -1.14 42.90 13.14
C SER A 57 -1.17 42.64 14.65
N THR A 58 -0.10 42.03 15.16
CA THR A 58 0.54 42.45 16.42
C THR A 58 2.05 42.39 16.21
N SER A 59 2.70 43.51 16.48
CA SER A 59 4.15 43.68 16.41
C SER A 59 4.87 42.63 17.26
N ILE A 60 5.47 41.64 16.61
CA ILE A 60 6.47 40.76 17.24
C ILE A 60 7.69 40.80 16.33
N VAL A 61 8.77 41.33 16.91
CA VAL A 61 10.15 41.36 16.42
C VAL A 61 10.41 40.28 15.39
N THR A 62 10.58 40.68 14.14
CA THR A 62 11.03 39.80 13.06
C THR A 62 12.51 39.50 13.28
N SER A 63 12.79 38.57 14.18
CA SER A 63 14.05 37.85 14.17
C SER A 63 14.09 37.08 12.84
N ASN A 64 14.84 37.56 11.87
CA ASN A 64 15.19 36.81 10.67
C ASN A 64 15.98 35.55 11.08
N ASN A 65 15.29 34.51 11.54
CA ASN A 65 15.91 33.24 11.92
C ASN A 65 15.75 32.24 10.78
N SER A 66 16.76 32.14 9.92
CA SER A 66 16.87 31.18 8.81
C SER A 66 16.72 29.71 9.27
N ASN A 67 16.96 29.41 10.56
CA ASN A 67 16.74 28.08 11.13
C ASN A 67 15.25 27.72 11.17
N SER A 68 14.35 28.69 11.35
CA SER A 68 12.90 28.46 11.38
C SER A 68 12.36 27.96 10.03
N GLU A 69 12.85 28.52 8.91
CA GLU A 69 12.43 28.11 7.57
C GLU A 69 13.00 26.74 7.20
N ALA A 70 14.26 26.45 7.56
CA ALA A 70 14.89 25.16 7.31
C ALA A 70 14.20 24.02 8.09
N VAL A 71 13.89 24.26 9.37
CA VAL A 71 13.12 23.33 10.21
C VAL A 71 11.70 23.13 9.67
N LYS A 72 11.04 24.18 9.19
CA LYS A 72 9.72 24.05 8.53
C LYS A 72 9.79 23.16 7.29
N LYS A 73 10.73 23.42 6.37
CA LYS A 73 10.94 22.58 5.17
C LYS A 73 11.29 21.13 5.50
N LEU A 74 11.88 20.89 6.67
CA LEU A 74 12.18 19.55 7.17
C LEU A 74 10.90 18.84 7.64
N ASN A 75 10.08 19.53 8.42
CA ASN A 75 8.79 19.00 8.89
C ASN A 75 7.84 18.71 7.74
N ASP A 76 7.77 19.59 6.73
CA ASP A 76 6.95 19.36 5.53
C ASP A 76 7.40 18.11 4.75
N PHE A 77 8.71 17.90 4.64
CA PHE A 77 9.29 16.69 4.05
C PHE A 77 8.91 15.44 4.85
N GLU A 78 9.05 15.46 6.18
CA GLU A 78 8.69 14.34 7.05
C GLU A 78 7.22 13.97 6.96
N ASN A 79 6.34 14.97 7.00
CA ASN A 79 4.91 14.77 6.86
C ASN A 79 4.57 14.11 5.53
N THR A 80 5.21 14.57 4.44
CA THR A 80 5.05 13.98 3.11
C THR A 80 5.48 12.52 3.08
N ILE A 81 6.64 12.19 3.67
CA ILE A 81 7.15 10.81 3.75
C ILE A 81 6.21 9.90 4.56
N LYS A 82 5.70 10.37 5.70
CA LYS A 82 4.76 9.63 6.56
C LYS A 82 3.43 9.38 5.83
N GLN A 83 2.86 10.41 5.21
CA GLN A 83 1.63 10.27 4.43
C GLN A 83 1.79 9.28 3.27
N ASN A 84 2.89 9.38 2.52
CA ASN A 84 3.18 8.45 1.43
C ASN A 84 3.35 7.01 1.93
N ASN A 85 3.92 6.81 3.12
CA ASN A 85 4.06 5.50 3.73
C ASN A 85 2.71 4.85 4.07
N GLU A 86 1.80 5.60 4.70
CA GLU A 86 0.46 5.10 5.04
C GLU A 86 -0.34 4.72 3.79
N LEU A 87 -0.26 5.54 2.73
CA LEU A 87 -0.88 5.22 1.44
C LEU A 87 -0.33 3.92 0.85
N LEU A 88 1.00 3.73 0.88
CA LEU A 88 1.63 2.49 0.39
C LEU A 88 1.23 1.27 1.22
N LYS A 89 1.19 1.41 2.55
CA LYS A 89 0.81 0.36 3.48
C LYS A 89 -0.61 -0.13 3.21
N SER A 90 -1.55 0.80 3.02
CA SER A 90 -2.93 0.45 2.63
C SER A 90 -2.95 -0.24 1.26
N ALA A 91 -2.30 0.34 0.24
CA ALA A 91 -2.35 -0.19 -1.12
C ALA A 91 -1.83 -1.63 -1.23
N TYR A 92 -0.73 -1.94 -0.55
CA TYR A 92 -0.20 -3.30 -0.54
C TYR A 92 -1.06 -4.28 0.25
N LYS A 93 -1.68 -3.83 1.35
CA LYS A 93 -2.65 -4.63 2.09
C LYS A 93 -3.85 -4.98 1.21
N ASP A 94 -4.41 -3.99 0.53
CA ASP A 94 -5.58 -4.16 -0.35
C ASP A 94 -5.25 -5.06 -1.54
N LYS A 95 -4.06 -4.89 -2.14
CA LYS A 95 -3.56 -5.77 -3.21
C LYS A 95 -3.49 -7.23 -2.76
N ILE A 96 -2.86 -7.50 -1.62
CA ILE A 96 -2.70 -8.86 -1.09
C ILE A 96 -4.07 -9.50 -0.76
N GLU A 97 -5.00 -8.72 -0.20
CA GLU A 97 -6.35 -9.21 0.08
C GLU A 97 -7.14 -9.52 -1.20
N ALA A 98 -7.09 -8.63 -2.20
CA ALA A 98 -7.73 -8.86 -3.49
C ALA A 98 -7.16 -10.09 -4.22
N GLU A 99 -5.85 -10.31 -4.14
CA GLU A 99 -5.21 -11.51 -4.67
C GLU A 99 -5.73 -12.78 -3.98
N LYS A 100 -5.88 -12.76 -2.65
CA LYS A 100 -6.46 -13.88 -1.90
C LYS A 100 -7.88 -14.17 -2.33
N SER A 101 -8.77 -13.18 -2.31
CA SER A 101 -10.17 -13.39 -2.70
C SER A 101 -10.29 -13.89 -4.14
N SER A 102 -9.47 -13.36 -5.07
CA SER A 102 -9.46 -13.83 -6.45
C SER A 102 -8.94 -15.26 -6.59
N MET A 103 -7.91 -15.63 -5.82
CA MET A 103 -7.37 -16.99 -5.78
C MET A 103 -8.41 -17.98 -5.26
N GLU A 104 -9.04 -17.70 -4.12
CA GLU A 104 -10.04 -18.58 -3.50
C GLU A 104 -11.24 -18.78 -4.43
N LEU A 105 -11.72 -17.71 -5.08
CA LEU A 105 -12.80 -17.78 -6.06
C LEU A 105 -12.44 -18.69 -7.24
N ARG A 106 -11.26 -18.51 -7.85
CA ARG A 106 -10.82 -19.32 -9.01
C ARG A 106 -10.70 -20.80 -8.65
N LEU A 107 -10.17 -21.12 -7.47
CA LEU A 107 -10.08 -22.50 -6.98
C LEU A 107 -11.47 -23.12 -6.82
N ASN A 108 -12.41 -22.38 -6.24
CA ASN A 108 -13.78 -22.84 -6.07
C ASN A 108 -14.51 -23.04 -7.41
N GLU A 109 -14.40 -22.08 -8.35
CA GLU A 109 -14.96 -22.20 -9.70
C GLU A 109 -14.42 -23.43 -10.44
N LYS A 110 -13.10 -23.66 -10.33
CA LYS A 110 -12.45 -24.80 -10.98
C LYS A 110 -12.89 -26.14 -10.37
N LEU A 111 -13.03 -26.21 -9.04
CA LEU A 111 -13.63 -27.36 -8.36
C LEU A 111 -15.06 -27.61 -8.84
N GLN A 112 -15.90 -26.57 -8.92
CA GLN A 112 -17.29 -26.72 -9.39
C GLN A 112 -17.36 -27.23 -10.84
N LEU A 113 -16.51 -26.72 -11.73
CA LEU A 113 -16.41 -27.18 -13.11
C LEU A 113 -15.98 -28.65 -13.20
N ASP A 114 -14.99 -29.06 -12.42
CA ASP A 114 -14.52 -30.45 -12.42
C ASP A 114 -15.58 -31.41 -11.85
N LEU A 115 -16.30 -30.99 -10.79
CA LEU A 115 -17.44 -31.73 -10.26
C LEU A 115 -18.59 -31.84 -11.28
N GLN A 116 -18.85 -30.80 -12.07
CA GLN A 116 -19.86 -30.82 -13.12
C GLN A 116 -19.46 -31.76 -14.26
N LYS A 117 -18.20 -31.73 -14.70
CA LYS A 117 -17.68 -32.67 -15.71
C LYS A 117 -17.79 -34.11 -15.25
N LEU A 118 -17.48 -34.37 -13.98
CA LEU A 118 -17.65 -35.70 -13.37
C LEU A 118 -19.12 -36.14 -13.42
N LYS A 119 -20.06 -35.25 -13.04
CA LYS A 119 -21.50 -35.53 -13.09
C LYS A 119 -22.01 -35.81 -14.50
N LEU A 120 -21.49 -35.10 -15.50
CA LEU A 120 -21.84 -35.27 -16.92
C LEU A 120 -21.13 -36.45 -17.59
N GLY A 121 -20.27 -37.19 -16.88
CA GLY A 121 -19.49 -38.29 -17.46
C GLY A 121 -18.46 -37.83 -18.50
N MET A 122 -18.06 -36.56 -18.47
CA MET A 122 -17.07 -35.96 -19.36
C MET A 122 -15.63 -36.06 -18.80
N ASP A 123 -15.48 -36.62 -17.59
CA ASP A 123 -14.18 -36.88 -16.99
C ASP A 123 -13.50 -38.07 -17.70
N LYS A 124 -12.41 -37.78 -18.42
CA LYS A 124 -11.64 -38.78 -19.18
C LYS A 124 -10.98 -39.84 -18.29
N SER A 125 -10.86 -39.59 -16.99
CA SER A 125 -10.30 -40.54 -16.03
C SER A 125 -11.33 -41.59 -15.55
N LEU A 126 -12.62 -41.36 -15.79
CA LEU A 126 -13.68 -42.32 -15.55
C LEU A 126 -13.98 -43.12 -16.82
N LYS A 127 -14.15 -44.45 -16.67
CA LYS A 127 -14.68 -45.28 -17.75
C LYS A 127 -16.17 -44.98 -17.97
N LYS A 128 -16.68 -45.21 -19.19
CA LYS A 128 -18.09 -44.96 -19.56
C LYS A 128 -19.10 -45.74 -18.71
N ASP A 129 -18.68 -46.86 -18.14
CA ASP A 129 -19.43 -47.81 -17.31
C ASP A 129 -19.20 -47.63 -15.80
N ALA A 130 -18.56 -46.53 -15.37
CA ALA A 130 -18.27 -46.28 -13.97
C ALA A 130 -19.53 -46.28 -13.09
N THR A 131 -19.44 -46.98 -11.95
CA THR A 131 -20.54 -47.13 -10.99
C THR A 131 -20.79 -45.83 -10.22
N LEU A 132 -21.90 -45.77 -9.46
CA LEU A 132 -22.17 -44.64 -8.56
C LEU A 132 -21.08 -44.51 -7.48
N GLU A 133 -20.54 -45.63 -7.01
CA GLU A 133 -19.50 -45.68 -5.99
C GLU A 133 -18.17 -45.11 -6.53
N ASP A 134 -17.80 -45.46 -7.76
CA ASP A 134 -16.61 -44.88 -8.44
C ASP A 134 -16.71 -43.35 -8.57
N LYS A 135 -17.90 -42.86 -8.94
CA LYS A 135 -18.17 -41.41 -9.06
C LYS A 135 -18.07 -40.72 -7.71
N ASN A 136 -18.63 -41.31 -6.65
CA ASN A 136 -18.56 -40.75 -5.30
C ASN A 136 -17.11 -40.70 -4.78
N LYS A 137 -16.34 -41.78 -4.98
CA LYS A 137 -14.92 -41.82 -4.63
C LYS A 137 -14.13 -40.71 -5.34
N LYS A 138 -14.34 -40.56 -6.65
CA LYS A 138 -13.69 -39.49 -7.44
C LYS A 138 -14.08 -38.10 -6.97
N GLN A 139 -15.33 -37.91 -6.57
CA GLN A 139 -15.81 -36.64 -6.03
C GLN A 139 -15.08 -36.25 -4.74
N ILE A 140 -14.85 -37.23 -3.85
CA ILE A 140 -14.11 -37.02 -2.60
C ILE A 140 -12.65 -36.69 -2.92
N GLU A 141 -11.99 -37.47 -3.78
CA GLU A 141 -10.60 -37.21 -4.21
C GLU A 141 -10.41 -35.79 -4.79
N LEU A 142 -11.36 -35.32 -5.60
CA LEU A 142 -11.34 -33.96 -6.12
C LEU A 142 -11.45 -32.93 -5.00
N LYS A 143 -12.41 -33.08 -4.08
CA LYS A 143 -12.57 -32.15 -2.95
C LYS A 143 -11.31 -32.09 -2.09
N ASP A 144 -10.71 -33.23 -1.79
CA ASP A 144 -9.49 -33.31 -0.97
C ASP A 144 -8.30 -32.64 -1.66
N LYS A 145 -8.12 -32.89 -2.97
CA LYS A 145 -7.06 -32.24 -3.76
C LYS A 145 -7.20 -30.72 -3.80
N TYR A 146 -8.42 -30.21 -4.01
CA TYR A 146 -8.67 -28.77 -4.03
C TYR A 146 -8.53 -28.14 -2.65
N LYS A 147 -8.86 -28.87 -1.58
CA LYS A 147 -8.63 -28.43 -0.21
C LYS A 147 -7.12 -28.32 0.09
N GLU A 148 -6.33 -29.33 -0.29
CA GLU A 148 -4.88 -29.30 -0.12
C GLU A 148 -4.24 -28.12 -0.89
N GLU A 149 -4.68 -27.88 -2.13
CA GLU A 149 -4.20 -26.74 -2.92
C GLU A 149 -4.60 -25.39 -2.28
N LEU A 150 -5.84 -25.28 -1.79
CA LEU A 150 -6.32 -24.09 -1.09
C LEU A 150 -5.46 -23.79 0.16
N ASP A 151 -5.13 -24.82 0.95
CA ASP A 151 -4.31 -24.68 2.15
C ASP A 151 -2.87 -24.25 1.80
N LYS A 152 -2.28 -24.79 0.73
CA LYS A 152 -0.97 -24.34 0.22
C LYS A 152 -0.99 -22.86 -0.18
N GLN A 153 -2.01 -22.43 -0.91
CA GLN A 153 -2.15 -21.05 -1.35
C GLN A 153 -2.41 -20.09 -0.18
N ARG A 154 -3.20 -20.51 0.82
CA ARG A 154 -3.41 -19.73 2.05
C ARG A 154 -2.13 -19.52 2.84
N LYS A 155 -1.27 -20.54 2.91
CA LYS A 155 0.04 -20.42 3.55
C LYS A 155 0.91 -19.38 2.82
N LEU A 156 0.97 -19.44 1.49
CA LEU A 156 1.69 -18.43 0.70
C LEU A 156 1.15 -17.01 0.93
N TYR A 157 -0.17 -16.84 1.06
CA TYR A 157 -0.78 -15.56 1.40
C TYR A 157 -0.34 -15.05 2.78
N GLU A 158 -0.38 -15.89 3.83
CA GLU A 158 0.04 -15.47 5.16
C GLU A 158 1.54 -15.12 5.18
N ASP A 159 2.37 -15.84 4.44
CA ASP A 159 3.79 -15.52 4.28
C ASP A 159 3.98 -14.13 3.62
N LYS A 160 3.25 -13.82 2.54
CA LYS A 160 3.27 -12.48 1.91
C LYS A 160 2.86 -11.38 2.88
N LYS A 161 1.78 -11.61 3.65
CA LYS A 161 1.25 -10.66 4.63
C LYS A 161 2.23 -10.42 5.78
N ASN A 162 2.86 -11.47 6.29
CA ASN A 162 3.88 -11.37 7.33
C ASN A 162 5.13 -10.64 6.83
N ASN A 163 5.55 -10.92 5.58
CA ASN A 163 6.69 -10.23 4.98
C ASN A 163 6.40 -8.74 4.77
N LEU A 164 5.18 -8.39 4.32
CA LEU A 164 4.74 -7.00 4.20
C LEU A 164 4.80 -6.28 5.55
N LYS A 165 4.28 -6.92 6.61
CA LYS A 165 4.31 -6.37 7.96
C LYS A 165 5.74 -6.08 8.39
N LYS A 166 6.64 -7.07 8.24
CA LYS A 166 8.06 -6.93 8.60
C LYS A 166 8.73 -5.76 7.88
N ILE A 167 8.49 -5.59 6.58
CA ILE A 167 9.07 -4.48 5.80
C ILE A 167 8.65 -3.11 6.37
N PHE A 168 7.39 -2.95 6.75
CA PHE A 168 6.93 -1.69 7.35
C PHE A 168 7.42 -1.50 8.78
N ASP A 169 7.47 -2.56 9.59
CA ASP A 169 8.03 -2.47 10.94
C ASP A 169 9.53 -2.08 10.89
N ASP A 170 10.31 -2.69 9.99
CA ASP A 170 11.73 -2.36 9.77
C ASP A 170 11.91 -0.93 9.21
N TYR A 171 11.01 -0.49 8.32
CA TYR A 171 10.99 0.89 7.82
C TYR A 171 10.74 1.88 8.96
N ASP A 172 9.71 1.66 9.79
CA ASP A 172 9.37 2.56 10.89
C ASP A 172 10.53 2.68 11.89
N ASN A 173 11.22 1.58 12.18
CA ASN A 173 12.41 1.58 13.03
C ASN A 173 13.56 2.41 12.41
N LYS A 174 13.85 2.22 11.11
CA LYS A 174 14.91 2.98 10.42
C LYS A 174 14.60 4.48 10.34
N ILE A 175 13.33 4.85 10.19
CA ILE A 175 12.91 6.26 10.22
C ILE A 175 13.12 6.85 11.61
N LYS A 176 12.72 6.14 12.68
CA LYS A 176 12.93 6.59 14.07
C LYS A 176 14.40 6.82 14.39
N ASP A 177 15.28 5.94 13.95
CA ASP A 177 16.73 6.11 14.14
C ASP A 177 17.26 7.37 13.45
N ALA A 178 16.76 7.68 12.26
CA ALA A 178 17.11 8.90 11.54
C ALA A 178 16.53 10.15 12.23
N GLU A 179 15.28 10.09 12.70
CA GLU A 179 14.63 11.16 13.47
C GLU A 179 15.40 11.49 14.75
N GLY A 180 15.88 10.48 15.50
CA GLY A 180 16.66 10.71 16.72
C GLY A 180 18.00 11.43 16.47
N LYS A 181 18.68 11.14 15.35
CA LYS A 181 19.89 11.86 14.92
C LYS A 181 19.56 13.31 14.58
N ARG A 182 18.44 13.55 13.88
CA ARG A 182 17.95 14.88 13.53
C ARG A 182 17.63 15.70 14.78
N ASP A 183 16.93 15.13 15.75
CA ASP A 183 16.52 15.83 16.96
C ASP A 183 17.75 16.27 17.77
N SER A 184 18.80 15.46 17.80
CA SER A 184 20.09 15.81 18.42
C SER A 184 20.75 17.03 17.75
N VAL A 185 20.69 17.12 16.41
CA VAL A 185 21.20 18.28 15.65
C VAL A 185 20.38 19.54 15.97
N ILE A 186 19.04 19.43 15.97
CA ILE A 186 18.17 20.56 16.32
C ILE A 186 18.47 21.05 17.75
N GLN A 187 18.66 20.13 18.70
CA GLN A 187 18.97 20.47 20.09
C GLN A 187 20.33 21.18 20.23
N ALA A 188 21.36 20.72 19.52
CA ALA A 188 22.67 21.37 19.49
C ALA A 188 22.56 22.82 18.96
N MET A 189 21.86 23.01 17.83
CA MET A 189 21.64 24.34 17.25
C MET A 189 20.92 25.29 18.21
N ASN A 190 19.86 24.82 18.87
CA ASN A 190 19.10 25.63 19.82
C ASN A 190 19.90 25.98 21.10
N SER A 191 20.92 25.18 21.42
CA SER A 191 21.80 25.41 22.58
C SER A 191 22.89 26.43 22.25
N GLU A 192 23.49 26.35 21.06
CA GLU A 192 24.46 27.32 20.55
C GLU A 192 23.85 28.72 20.35
N GLU A 193 22.59 28.79 19.87
CA GLU A 193 21.86 30.07 19.72
C GLU A 193 21.63 30.80 21.07
N LYS A 194 21.61 30.07 22.19
CA LYS A 194 21.52 30.67 23.53
C LYS A 194 22.85 31.25 24.02
N THR A 195 23.98 30.67 23.62
CA THR A 195 25.33 31.14 23.99
C THR A 195 25.84 32.27 23.09
N SER A 196 25.42 32.34 21.82
CA SER A 196 25.92 33.33 20.85
C SER A 196 25.23 34.70 20.90
N LYS A 197 24.32 34.94 21.86
CA LYS A 197 23.69 36.26 22.08
C LYS A 197 24.62 37.30 22.71
N GLU A 198 25.81 36.91 23.15
CA GLU A 198 26.83 37.79 23.71
C GLU A 198 28.05 37.83 22.76
N ASN A 199 28.04 38.79 21.81
CA ASN A 199 29.18 39.18 20.95
C ASN A 199 29.72 38.14 19.93
N ALA A 200 28.89 37.56 19.07
CA ALA A 200 29.37 36.75 17.94
C ALA A 200 29.57 37.56 16.64
N ASP A 201 30.74 37.41 16.00
CA ASP A 201 31.08 37.99 14.69
C ASP A 201 30.19 37.40 13.56
N VAL A 202 29.80 38.24 12.59
CA VAL A 202 28.91 37.91 11.46
C VAL A 202 29.45 36.73 10.63
N ASN A 203 30.78 36.59 10.57
CA ASN A 203 31.44 35.50 9.88
C ASN A 203 31.30 34.14 10.60
N SER A 204 31.14 34.13 11.93
CA SER A 204 30.87 32.92 12.72
C SER A 204 29.44 32.43 12.51
N GLN A 205 28.48 33.36 12.51
CA GLN A 205 27.06 33.06 12.29
C GLN A 205 26.76 32.48 10.90
N ASN A 206 27.52 32.85 9.86
CA ASN A 206 27.35 32.28 8.53
C ASN A 206 27.89 30.84 8.41
N LYS A 207 29.00 30.52 9.07
CA LYS A 207 29.56 29.15 9.07
C LYS A 207 28.66 28.15 9.81
N GLU A 208 28.05 28.57 10.92
CA GLU A 208 27.08 27.75 11.67
C GLU A 208 25.81 27.45 10.85
N LYS A 209 25.35 28.42 10.04
CA LYS A 209 24.23 28.23 9.10
C LYS A 209 24.55 27.22 8.00
N GLU A 210 25.74 27.31 7.40
CA GLU A 210 26.16 26.34 6.36
C GLU A 210 26.28 24.92 6.91
N ALA A 211 26.77 24.77 8.15
CA ALA A 211 26.86 23.48 8.83
C ALA A 211 25.48 22.86 9.08
N SER A 212 24.50 23.64 9.57
CA SER A 212 23.15 23.11 9.84
C SER A 212 22.39 22.70 8.58
N VAL A 213 22.52 23.47 7.49
CA VAL A 213 21.94 23.10 6.19
C VAL A 213 22.57 21.80 5.66
N ALA A 214 23.88 21.62 5.85
CA ALA A 214 24.56 20.39 5.47
C ALA A 214 24.07 19.18 6.30
N GLU A 215 23.85 19.34 7.61
CA GLU A 215 23.29 18.28 8.46
C GLU A 215 21.85 17.93 8.10
N PHE A 216 20.98 18.92 7.83
CA PHE A 216 19.63 18.65 7.35
C PHE A 216 19.61 17.96 5.98
N LYS A 217 20.57 18.29 5.10
CA LYS A 217 20.74 17.57 3.84
C LYS A 217 21.12 16.11 4.07
N LYS A 218 22.08 15.81 4.97
CA LYS A 218 22.44 14.44 5.34
C LYS A 218 21.25 13.65 5.86
N TYR A 219 20.42 14.27 6.71
CA TYR A 219 19.19 13.65 7.20
C TYR A 219 18.21 13.33 6.05
N LYS A 220 17.94 14.28 5.16
CA LYS A 220 17.08 14.04 3.98
C LYS A 220 17.61 12.91 3.10
N ASP A 221 18.93 12.89 2.86
CA ASP A 221 19.60 11.84 2.09
C ASP A 221 19.42 10.47 2.78
N SER A 222 19.61 10.39 4.11
CA SER A 222 19.36 9.16 4.90
C SER A 222 17.91 8.68 4.81
N ILE A 223 16.92 9.58 4.94
CA ILE A 223 15.50 9.20 4.81
C ILE A 223 15.21 8.68 3.39
N ASN A 224 15.77 9.33 2.37
CA ASN A 224 15.61 8.90 0.98
C ASN A 224 16.20 7.52 0.72
N GLU A 225 17.32 7.17 1.35
CA GLU A 225 17.89 5.81 1.28
C GLU A 225 16.95 4.77 1.92
N VAL A 226 16.39 5.06 3.09
CA VAL A 226 15.41 4.19 3.76
C VAL A 226 14.17 4.00 2.88
N VAL A 227 13.67 5.07 2.25
CA VAL A 227 12.54 5.03 1.31
C VAL A 227 12.87 4.18 0.08
N LYS A 228 14.05 4.35 -0.53
CA LYS A 228 14.51 3.55 -1.67
C LYS A 228 14.60 2.06 -1.31
N TRP A 229 15.17 1.76 -0.14
CA TRP A 229 15.25 0.40 0.38
C TRP A 229 13.86 -0.23 0.54
N ARG A 230 12.93 0.44 1.25
CA ARG A 230 11.55 -0.04 1.42
C ARG A 230 10.88 -0.32 0.07
N ASN A 231 11.00 0.60 -0.87
CA ASN A 231 10.42 0.43 -2.21
C ASN A 231 11.07 -0.75 -2.97
N GLY A 232 12.36 -1.03 -2.74
CA GLY A 232 13.05 -2.21 -3.24
C GLY A 232 12.49 -3.51 -2.65
N GLU A 233 12.28 -3.57 -1.33
CA GLU A 233 11.69 -4.74 -0.66
C GLU A 233 10.23 -4.98 -1.06
N LEU A 234 9.42 -3.92 -1.14
CA LEU A 234 8.02 -4.00 -1.56
C LEU A 234 7.85 -4.55 -2.99
N LYS A 235 8.81 -4.33 -3.90
CA LYS A 235 8.80 -4.92 -5.26
C LYS A 235 8.99 -6.44 -5.26
N LYS A 236 9.55 -7.01 -4.18
CA LYS A 236 9.76 -8.46 -4.06
C LYS A 236 8.48 -9.20 -3.65
N ILE A 237 7.49 -8.48 -3.13
CA ILE A 237 6.16 -9.02 -2.83
C ILE A 237 5.37 -9.11 -4.15
N LYS A 238 5.52 -10.26 -4.82
CA LYS A 238 4.73 -10.69 -5.98
C LYS A 238 3.56 -11.51 -5.52
#